data_AF-A0A269W8I9-F1
#
_entry.id   AF-A0A269W8I9-F1
#
_cell.length_a   1.000
_cell.length_b   1.000
_cell.length_c   1.000
_cell.angle_alpha   90.00
_cell.angle_beta   90.00
_cell.angle_gamma   90.00
#
_symmetry.space_group_name_H-M   'P 1'
#
loop_
_entity.id
_entity.type
_entity.pdbx_description
1 polymer ?
#
loop_
_entity_poly.entity_id
_entity_poly.type
_entity_poly.pdbx_seq_one_letter_code
_entity_poly.pdbx_strand_id
1 'polypeptide(L)'
;MTMTPQEVQEHFMTYLEATECSVIEKSSEHVTVKLSPQADKMLTNRPYYWGFVERTGAPAETLSFTFVFDPTKYDEALAKQQKNSASPAGQGQDPVLSRYYGTAPLLPVLGPGRIQREDVTYGSSRLAQIWNAAREEGKCVYLFQQPSAPAAQRGRSTAYEQWLGVCFKVEFSCDLKREELHFLGISMSSRAIIEHFPAVLEGRELHPRLPERVHVKPAVLTLTEAAALLEDYLIEKLSRLDYGWAAQARERLKQELAVIDGYYEDLLKEEDEEKKALIAEQYENRKSEMQWQYEPKVSLSAITSGLFHLCSPVSASS
;
A
#
# COMPACT_ATOMS: atom_id res chain seq x y z
N MET A 1 9.37 3.99 13.32
CA MET A 1 9.36 5.18 12.45
C MET A 1 7.99 5.83 12.58
N THR A 2 7.93 7.14 12.85
CA THR A 2 6.69 7.93 12.94
C THR A 2 6.73 8.96 11.82
N MET A 3 5.70 9.03 10.98
CA MET A 3 5.61 10.04 9.93
C MET A 3 5.01 11.34 10.49
N THR A 4 5.48 12.47 9.98
CA THR A 4 4.92 13.78 10.32
C THR A 4 3.57 14.01 9.60
N PRO A 5 2.68 14.87 10.13
CA PRO A 5 1.42 15.18 9.46
C PRO A 5 1.59 15.75 8.05
N GLN A 6 2.69 16.46 7.79
CA GLN A 6 3.03 17.01 6.47
C GLN A 6 3.37 15.90 5.47
N GLU A 7 4.18 14.92 5.87
CA GLU A 7 4.48 13.75 5.03
C GLU A 7 3.20 12.93 4.74
N VAL A 8 2.35 12.73 5.75
CA VAL A 8 1.05 12.06 5.57
C VAL A 8 0.20 12.83 4.55
N GLN A 9 0.13 14.15 4.65
CA GLN A 9 -0.58 14.99 3.69
C GLN A 9 0.00 14.86 2.28
N GLU A 10 1.33 14.88 2.13
CA GLU A 10 2.00 14.75 0.82
C GLU A 10 1.64 13.42 0.15
N HIS A 11 1.82 12.29 0.84
CA HIS A 11 1.45 10.98 0.31
C HIS A 11 -0.03 10.88 -0.04
N PHE A 12 -0.89 11.46 0.79
CA PHE A 12 -2.32 11.49 0.55
C PHE A 12 -2.66 12.29 -0.72
N MET A 13 -2.04 13.45 -0.89
CA MET A 13 -2.21 14.27 -2.09
C MET A 13 -1.73 13.56 -3.34
N THR A 14 -0.57 12.87 -3.30
CA THR A 14 -0.09 12.07 -4.43
C THR A 14 -1.09 11.01 -4.84
N TYR A 15 -1.73 10.32 -3.89
CA TYR A 15 -2.77 9.33 -4.19
C TYR A 15 -4.01 9.96 -4.83
N LEU A 16 -4.47 11.10 -4.31
CA LEU A 16 -5.63 11.81 -4.87
C LEU A 16 -5.38 12.31 -6.29
N GLU A 17 -4.18 12.82 -6.56
CA GLU A 17 -3.76 13.25 -7.89
C GLU A 17 -3.66 12.05 -8.85
N ALA A 18 -3.06 10.95 -8.41
CA ALA A 18 -2.95 9.72 -9.20
C ALA A 18 -4.29 9.07 -9.54
N THR A 19 -5.28 9.20 -8.65
CA THR A 19 -6.65 8.69 -8.86
C THR A 19 -7.58 9.71 -9.52
N GLU A 20 -7.06 10.85 -9.97
CA GLU A 20 -7.82 11.93 -10.63
C GLU A 20 -9.01 12.44 -9.80
N CYS A 21 -8.85 12.51 -8.47
CA CYS A 21 -9.87 13.06 -7.60
C CYS A 21 -9.98 14.59 -7.74
N SER A 22 -11.20 15.11 -7.69
CA SER A 22 -11.45 16.56 -7.81
C SER A 22 -11.28 17.26 -6.46
N VAL A 23 -10.17 17.96 -6.29
CA VAL A 23 -9.89 18.77 -5.09
C VAL A 23 -10.75 20.03 -5.11
N ILE A 24 -11.58 20.20 -4.08
CA ILE A 24 -12.49 21.35 -3.91
C ILE A 24 -11.78 22.45 -3.11
N GLU A 25 -11.13 22.07 -2.01
CA GLU A 25 -10.43 22.98 -1.11
C GLU A 25 -9.13 22.35 -0.64
N LYS A 26 -8.05 23.14 -0.63
CA LYS A 26 -6.73 22.72 -0.13
C LYS A 26 -6.27 23.71 0.93
N SER A 27 -6.08 23.22 2.15
CA SER A 27 -5.49 23.93 3.27
C SER A 27 -4.24 23.17 3.76
N SER A 28 -3.42 23.81 4.59
CA SER A 28 -2.31 23.14 5.28
C SER A 28 -2.79 22.13 6.32
N GLU A 29 -4.04 22.24 6.78
CA GLU A 29 -4.58 21.44 7.88
C GLU A 29 -5.61 20.41 7.40
N HIS A 30 -6.33 20.73 6.33
CA HIS A 30 -7.38 19.89 5.76
C HIS A 30 -7.42 19.96 4.24
N VAL A 31 -7.95 18.92 3.61
CA VAL A 31 -8.21 18.87 2.18
C VAL A 31 -9.63 18.35 1.97
N THR A 32 -10.43 19.11 1.23
CA THR A 32 -11.79 18.73 0.85
C THR A 32 -11.79 18.27 -0.60
N VAL A 33 -12.20 17.03 -0.83
CA VAL A 33 -12.12 16.38 -2.14
C VAL A 33 -13.40 15.64 -2.45
N LYS A 34 -13.83 15.71 -3.71
CA LYS A 34 -14.80 14.79 -4.27
C LYS A 34 -14.04 13.65 -4.94
N LEU A 35 -14.30 12.43 -4.48
CA LEU A 35 -13.59 11.23 -4.92
C LEU A 35 -13.87 10.94 -6.39
N SER A 36 -12.90 10.35 -7.08
CA SER A 36 -13.12 9.76 -8.41
C SER A 36 -13.89 8.43 -8.28
N PRO A 37 -14.52 7.93 -9.36
CA PRO A 37 -15.20 6.63 -9.34
C PRO A 37 -14.32 5.47 -8.86
N GLN A 38 -13.04 5.50 -9.24
CA GLN A 38 -12.05 4.50 -8.83
C GLN A 38 -11.75 4.60 -7.34
N ALA A 39 -11.44 5.80 -6.84
CA ALA A 39 -11.15 6.02 -5.43
C ALA A 39 -12.37 5.72 -4.53
N ASP A 40 -13.58 6.09 -4.94
CA ASP A 40 -14.81 5.85 -4.18
C ASP A 40 -15.11 4.35 -4.03
N LYS A 41 -14.89 3.53 -5.07
CA LYS A 41 -15.00 2.06 -4.99
C LYS A 41 -14.09 1.47 -3.93
N MET A 42 -12.84 1.92 -3.89
CA MET A 42 -11.82 1.39 -2.97
C MET A 42 -12.01 1.89 -1.53
N LEU A 43 -12.44 3.15 -1.36
CA LEU A 43 -12.46 3.80 -0.05
C LEU A 43 -13.81 3.73 0.67
N THR A 44 -14.94 3.68 -0.04
CA THR A 44 -16.25 3.93 0.60
C THR A 44 -17.05 2.68 0.91
N ASN A 45 -16.55 1.49 0.53
CA ASN A 45 -17.22 0.19 0.75
C ASN A 45 -18.73 0.22 0.40
N ARG A 46 -19.05 0.70 -0.81
CA ARG A 46 -20.43 0.80 -1.34
C ARG A 46 -20.69 -0.20 -2.49
N PRO A 47 -20.56 -1.53 -2.27
CA PRO A 47 -20.64 -2.52 -3.36
C PRO A 47 -22.00 -2.53 -4.06
N TYR A 48 -23.10 -2.35 -3.32
CA TYR A 48 -24.45 -2.33 -3.91
C TYR A 48 -24.69 -1.12 -4.82
N TYR A 49 -24.16 0.05 -4.45
CA TYR A 49 -24.25 1.26 -5.27
C TYR A 49 -23.51 1.08 -6.58
N TRP A 50 -22.25 0.62 -6.50
CA TRP A 50 -21.43 0.39 -7.68
C TRP A 50 -21.98 -0.71 -8.58
N GLY A 51 -22.49 -1.80 -8.00
CA GLY A 51 -23.18 -2.84 -8.76
C GLY A 51 -24.46 -2.34 -9.47
N PHE A 52 -25.17 -1.39 -8.88
CA PHE A 52 -26.31 -0.74 -9.55
C PHE A 52 -25.85 0.17 -10.70
N VAL A 53 -24.86 1.04 -10.46
CA VAL A 53 -24.31 1.97 -11.47
C VAL A 53 -23.76 1.21 -12.67
N GLU A 54 -22.97 0.16 -12.44
CA GLU A 54 -22.38 -0.67 -13.49
C GLU A 54 -23.44 -1.40 -14.32
N ARG A 55 -24.50 -1.90 -13.67
CA ARG A 55 -25.58 -2.62 -14.34
C ARG A 55 -26.52 -1.70 -15.13
N THR A 56 -26.75 -0.50 -14.64
CA THR A 56 -27.70 0.45 -15.24
C THR A 56 -27.04 1.44 -16.20
N GLY A 57 -25.71 1.59 -16.15
CA GLY A 57 -24.98 2.61 -16.91
C GLY A 57 -25.31 4.05 -16.47
N ALA A 58 -25.90 4.22 -15.28
CA ALA A 58 -26.22 5.53 -14.73
C ALA A 58 -24.93 6.35 -14.47
N PRO A 59 -24.99 7.69 -14.49
CA PRO A 59 -23.83 8.51 -14.13
C PRO A 59 -23.42 8.25 -12.69
N ALA A 60 -22.11 8.09 -12.46
CA ALA A 60 -21.56 7.84 -11.14
C ALA A 60 -21.59 9.10 -10.25
N GLU A 61 -22.20 8.97 -9.09
CA GLU A 61 -22.25 9.94 -7.99
C GLU A 61 -21.33 9.46 -6.85
N THR A 62 -20.15 10.08 -6.80
CA THR A 62 -19.12 9.81 -5.81
C THR A 62 -19.29 10.69 -4.58
N LEU A 63 -18.78 10.21 -3.44
CA LEU A 63 -18.82 10.94 -2.18
C LEU A 63 -17.75 12.03 -2.10
N SER A 64 -18.05 13.04 -1.28
CA SER A 64 -17.11 14.11 -0.92
C SER A 64 -16.67 13.95 0.53
N PHE A 65 -15.38 14.12 0.77
CA PHE A 65 -14.77 14.02 2.09
C PHE A 65 -13.93 15.27 2.40
N THR A 66 -13.87 15.63 3.67
CA THR A 66 -12.90 16.56 4.23
C THR A 66 -11.94 15.74 5.09
N PHE A 67 -10.71 15.61 4.62
CA PHE A 67 -9.65 14.93 5.33
C PHE A 67 -8.85 15.93 6.15
N VAL A 68 -8.73 15.69 7.45
CA VAL A 68 -8.05 16.58 8.40
C VAL A 68 -6.77 15.90 8.89
N PHE A 69 -5.62 16.54 8.66
CA PHE A 69 -4.30 15.96 8.99
C PHE A 69 -3.82 16.39 10.38
N ASP A 70 -4.22 17.58 10.83
CA ASP A 70 -3.96 18.13 12.16
C ASP A 70 -5.29 18.46 12.86
N PRO A 71 -5.91 17.50 13.59
CA PRO A 71 -7.22 17.70 14.21
C PRO A 71 -7.26 18.87 15.19
N THR A 72 -6.20 19.06 15.98
CA THR A 72 -6.12 20.12 17.00
C THR A 72 -6.17 21.51 16.40
N LYS A 73 -5.35 21.78 15.37
CA LYS A 73 -5.32 23.08 14.70
C LYS A 73 -6.59 23.35 13.92
N TYR A 74 -7.11 22.33 13.25
CA TYR A 74 -8.34 22.43 12.49
C TYR A 74 -9.54 22.77 13.38
N ASP A 75 -9.65 22.13 14.56
CA ASP A 75 -10.71 22.43 15.53
C ASP A 75 -10.58 23.86 16.10
N GLU A 76 -9.36 24.33 16.35
CA GLU A 76 -9.11 25.73 16.73
C GLU A 76 -9.48 26.72 15.62
N ALA A 77 -9.18 26.39 14.36
CA ALA A 77 -9.52 27.22 13.20
C ALA A 77 -11.04 27.29 13.01
N LEU A 78 -11.74 26.16 13.13
CA LEU A 78 -13.21 26.10 13.10
C LEU A 78 -13.82 26.90 14.26
N ALA A 79 -13.28 26.78 15.48
CA ALA A 79 -13.77 27.54 16.63
C ALA A 79 -13.56 29.05 16.45
N LYS A 80 -12.46 29.48 15.82
CA LYS A 80 -12.22 30.89 15.46
C LYS A 80 -13.18 31.38 14.37
N GLN A 81 -13.46 30.55 13.35
CA GLN A 81 -14.44 30.87 12.31
C GLN A 81 -15.85 31.01 12.87
N GLN A 82 -16.29 30.10 13.75
CA GLN A 82 -17.61 30.16 14.39
C GLN A 82 -17.77 31.41 15.27
N LYS A 83 -16.70 31.83 15.96
CA LYS A 83 -16.70 33.08 16.74
C LYS A 83 -16.76 34.33 15.85
N ASN A 84 -16.17 34.31 14.66
CA ASN A 84 -16.21 35.43 13.71
C ASN A 84 -17.54 35.53 12.94
N SER A 85 -18.22 34.40 12.68
CA SER A 85 -19.55 34.38 12.05
C SER A 85 -20.69 34.69 13.03
N ALA A 86 -20.42 34.74 14.34
CA ALA A 86 -21.36 35.18 15.36
C ALA A 86 -21.47 36.71 15.42
N SER A 87 -21.88 37.34 14.30
CA SER A 87 -22.50 38.67 14.32
C SER A 87 -24.03 38.51 14.18
N PRO A 88 -24.85 39.29 14.91
CA PRO A 88 -26.28 39.03 15.05
C PRO A 88 -27.06 39.58 13.85
N ALA A 89 -27.23 38.77 12.82
CA ALA A 89 -28.22 39.03 11.76
C ALA A 89 -28.77 37.68 11.27
N GLY A 90 -29.93 37.31 11.82
CA GLY A 90 -30.61 36.05 11.48
C GLY A 90 -31.31 36.08 10.12
N GLN A 91 -31.71 34.90 9.67
CA GLN A 91 -32.85 34.68 8.77
C GLN A 91 -33.24 33.20 8.80
N GLY A 92 -34.44 32.89 9.30
CA GLY A 92 -35.11 31.61 9.01
C GLY A 92 -35.71 30.81 10.18
N GLN A 93 -35.72 31.30 11.43
CA GLN A 93 -36.50 30.65 12.50
C GLN A 93 -37.42 31.67 13.14
N ASP A 94 -38.73 31.43 13.07
CA ASP A 94 -39.73 32.25 13.75
C ASP A 94 -39.40 32.30 15.25
N PRO A 95 -39.17 33.49 15.83
CA PRO A 95 -38.76 33.63 17.23
C PRO A 95 -39.81 33.10 18.22
N VAL A 96 -41.04 32.92 17.75
CA VAL A 96 -42.13 32.27 18.48
C VAL A 96 -41.91 30.76 18.56
N LEU A 97 -41.61 30.09 17.43
CA LEU A 97 -41.41 28.64 17.40
C LEU A 97 -40.18 28.21 18.22
N SER A 98 -39.08 28.96 18.18
CA SER A 98 -37.87 28.66 18.98
C SER A 98 -38.08 28.80 20.49
N ARG A 99 -39.05 29.61 20.94
CA ARG A 99 -39.39 29.74 22.37
C ARG A 99 -40.20 28.56 22.90
N TYR A 100 -41.07 27.98 22.07
CA TYR A 100 -41.92 26.85 22.47
C TYR A 100 -41.29 25.48 22.24
N TYR A 101 -40.46 25.33 21.20
CA TYR A 101 -39.88 24.05 20.79
C TYR A 101 -38.36 23.95 20.97
N GLY A 102 -37.71 24.99 21.51
CA GLY A 102 -36.25 25.08 21.61
C GLY A 102 -35.58 25.29 20.25
N THR A 103 -34.27 25.56 20.27
CA THR A 103 -33.43 25.48 19.06
C THR A 103 -33.37 24.02 18.64
N ALA A 104 -34.06 23.68 17.55
CA ALA A 104 -33.92 22.36 16.95
C ALA A 104 -32.43 22.16 16.61
N PRO A 105 -31.76 21.10 17.10
CA PRO A 105 -30.42 20.78 16.65
C PRO A 105 -30.47 20.63 15.12
N LEU A 106 -29.51 21.20 14.42
CA LEU A 106 -29.36 20.96 12.99
C LEU A 106 -29.25 19.45 12.79
N LEU A 107 -30.31 18.83 12.29
CA LEU A 107 -30.27 17.41 11.96
C LEU A 107 -29.11 17.22 10.97
N PRO A 108 -28.24 16.20 11.16
CA PRO A 108 -27.19 15.94 10.21
C PRO A 108 -27.82 15.74 8.84
N VAL A 109 -27.38 16.50 7.85
CA VAL A 109 -27.86 16.42 6.47
C VAL A 109 -27.64 14.99 5.98
N LEU A 110 -28.69 14.18 5.99
CA LEU A 110 -28.68 12.80 5.48
C LEU A 110 -29.01 12.88 3.98
N GLY A 111 -28.00 12.80 3.12
CA GLY A 111 -28.23 12.82 1.67
C GLY A 111 -26.98 13.07 0.82
N PRO A 112 -27.10 12.91 -0.51
CA PRO A 112 -26.05 13.25 -1.47
C PRO A 112 -25.68 14.73 -1.34
N GLY A 113 -24.38 15.02 -1.30
CA GLY A 113 -23.83 16.37 -1.05
C GLY A 113 -23.34 16.61 0.38
N ARG A 114 -23.54 15.67 1.32
CA ARG A 114 -22.87 15.72 2.63
C ARG A 114 -21.37 15.50 2.47
N ILE A 115 -20.58 16.46 2.92
CA ILE A 115 -19.13 16.32 3.02
C ILE A 115 -18.81 15.66 4.37
N GLN A 116 -18.25 14.45 4.34
CA GLN A 116 -17.91 13.72 5.56
C GLN A 116 -16.51 14.12 6.03
N ARG A 117 -16.37 14.52 7.29
CA ARG A 117 -15.06 14.75 7.91
C ARG A 117 -14.46 13.44 8.37
N GLU A 118 -13.19 13.24 8.05
CA GLU A 118 -12.37 12.15 8.60
C GLU A 118 -10.98 12.67 8.98
N ASP A 119 -10.50 12.26 10.14
CA ASP A 119 -9.18 12.64 10.62
C ASP A 119 -8.15 11.61 10.13
N VAL A 120 -7.13 12.06 9.39
CA VAL A 120 -6.12 11.25 8.73
C VAL A 120 -4.77 11.51 9.39
N THR A 121 -4.51 10.81 10.49
CA THR A 121 -3.24 10.80 11.20
C THR A 121 -2.47 9.51 10.93
N TYR A 122 -1.17 9.49 11.26
CA TYR A 122 -0.37 8.27 11.20
C TYR A 122 -0.96 7.19 12.12
N GLY A 123 -1.32 6.03 11.56
CA GLY A 123 -2.02 4.95 12.26
C GLY A 123 -3.54 4.98 12.16
N SER A 124 -4.12 5.98 11.49
CA SER A 124 -5.56 5.99 11.18
C SER A 124 -5.95 4.86 10.21
N SER A 125 -7.15 4.29 10.38
CA SER A 125 -7.68 3.26 9.48
C SER A 125 -7.79 3.76 8.04
N ARG A 126 -8.17 5.04 7.85
CA ARG A 126 -8.28 5.65 6.51
C ARG A 126 -6.93 5.69 5.80
N LEU A 127 -5.87 6.10 6.48
CA LEU A 127 -4.53 6.12 5.90
C LEU A 127 -4.07 4.71 5.49
N ALA A 128 -4.32 3.72 6.35
CA ALA A 128 -4.02 2.31 6.04
C ALA A 128 -4.79 1.81 4.81
N GLN A 129 -6.08 2.16 4.68
CA GLN A 129 -6.89 1.82 3.50
C GLN A 129 -6.32 2.42 2.22
N ILE A 130 -5.88 3.68 2.25
CA ILE A 130 -5.28 4.34 1.08
C ILE A 130 -3.95 3.69 0.69
N TRP A 131 -3.09 3.39 1.66
CA TRP A 131 -1.85 2.67 1.35
C TRP A 131 -2.09 1.29 0.78
N ASN A 132 -3.10 0.58 1.28
CA ASN A 132 -3.48 -0.72 0.72
C ASN A 132 -4.04 -0.58 -0.70
N ALA A 133 -4.90 0.41 -0.95
CA ALA A 133 -5.43 0.70 -2.28
C ALA A 133 -4.31 1.08 -3.27
N ALA A 134 -3.41 2.01 -2.87
CA ALA A 134 -2.26 2.40 -3.67
C ALA A 134 -1.32 1.22 -3.96
N ARG A 135 -1.08 0.35 -2.97
CA ARG A 135 -0.29 -0.87 -3.16
C ARG A 135 -0.98 -1.83 -4.12
N GLU A 136 -2.29 -1.99 -4.03
CA GLU A 136 -3.07 -2.90 -4.86
C GLU A 136 -3.13 -2.47 -6.32
N GLU A 137 -3.41 -1.19 -6.56
CA GLU A 137 -3.43 -0.61 -7.91
C GLU A 137 -2.02 -0.50 -8.50
N GLY A 138 -1.01 -0.28 -7.66
CA GLY A 138 0.41 -0.21 -8.04
C GLY A 138 1.14 -1.55 -8.13
N LYS A 139 0.45 -2.70 -8.02
CA LYS A 139 1.09 -4.04 -8.08
C LYS A 139 1.81 -4.29 -9.41
N CYS A 140 1.21 -3.83 -10.51
CA CYS A 140 1.67 -4.13 -11.86
C CYS A 140 1.66 -2.86 -12.72
N VAL A 141 2.81 -2.52 -13.32
CA VAL A 141 2.91 -1.37 -14.23
C VAL A 141 3.31 -1.80 -15.65
N TYR A 142 2.83 -1.06 -16.64
CA TYR A 142 3.19 -1.27 -18.04
C TYR A 142 3.59 0.07 -18.64
N LEU A 143 4.88 0.28 -18.88
CA LEU A 143 5.45 1.59 -19.14
C LEU A 143 6.38 1.60 -20.37
N PHE A 144 6.39 2.74 -21.05
CA PHE A 144 7.25 3.04 -22.19
C PHE A 144 8.08 4.26 -21.90
N GLN A 145 9.37 4.17 -22.20
CA GLN A 145 10.25 5.33 -22.19
C GLN A 145 9.78 6.37 -23.21
N GLN A 146 9.72 7.63 -22.81
CA GLN A 146 9.51 8.73 -23.73
C GLN A 146 10.84 9.17 -24.35
N PRO A 147 10.84 9.51 -25.64
CA PRO A 147 12.01 10.10 -26.28
C PRO A 147 12.27 11.49 -25.68
N SER A 148 13.44 11.66 -25.05
CA SER A 148 13.86 12.92 -24.40
C SER A 148 14.11 14.09 -25.37
N ALA A 149 14.13 13.83 -26.68
CA ALA A 149 14.24 14.86 -27.71
C ALA A 149 13.31 14.54 -28.88
N PRO A 150 12.72 15.55 -29.56
CA PRO A 150 11.99 15.32 -30.79
C PRO A 150 12.96 14.68 -31.79
N ALA A 151 12.66 13.44 -32.19
CA ALA A 151 13.51 12.62 -33.04
C ALA A 151 14.07 13.45 -34.21
N ALA A 152 15.35 13.80 -34.12
CA ALA A 152 16.02 14.72 -35.04
C ALA A 152 16.19 14.14 -36.46
N GLN A 153 15.71 12.92 -36.71
CA GLN A 153 15.87 12.23 -37.98
C GLN A 153 14.53 11.68 -38.46
N ARG A 154 13.96 12.34 -39.47
CA ARG A 154 12.79 11.85 -40.21
C ARG A 154 13.15 10.49 -40.85
N GLY A 155 12.46 9.43 -40.45
CA GLY A 155 12.44 8.14 -41.17
C GLY A 155 12.97 6.89 -40.45
N ARG A 156 13.47 6.98 -39.22
CA ARG A 156 13.91 5.79 -38.45
C ARG A 156 13.02 5.57 -37.23
N SER A 157 12.56 4.33 -37.05
CA SER A 157 11.83 3.90 -35.86
C SER A 157 12.84 3.45 -34.79
N THR A 158 12.65 3.91 -33.55
CA THR A 158 13.53 3.53 -32.43
C THR A 158 13.13 2.16 -31.90
N ALA A 159 14.09 1.25 -31.76
CA ALA A 159 13.84 -0.11 -31.28
C ALA A 159 13.83 -0.16 -29.75
N TYR A 160 12.74 -0.64 -29.16
CA TYR A 160 12.60 -0.80 -27.71
C TYR A 160 12.78 -2.26 -27.31
N GLU A 161 13.43 -2.47 -26.18
CA GLU A 161 13.63 -3.76 -25.54
C GLU A 161 12.68 -3.90 -24.36
N GLN A 162 12.13 -5.10 -24.18
CA GLN A 162 11.19 -5.40 -23.11
C GLN A 162 11.95 -5.88 -21.87
N TRP A 163 11.68 -5.24 -20.75
CA TRP A 163 12.28 -5.54 -19.46
C TRP A 163 11.20 -5.85 -18.44
N LEU A 164 11.28 -7.01 -17.80
CA LEU A 164 10.47 -7.33 -16.64
C LEU A 164 11.24 -6.91 -15.39
N GLY A 165 10.76 -5.88 -14.70
CA GLY A 165 11.26 -5.46 -13.39
C GLY A 165 10.39 -6.02 -12.28
N VAL A 166 11.00 -6.58 -11.24
CA VAL A 166 10.30 -7.11 -10.06
C VAL A 166 11.00 -6.65 -8.79
N CYS A 167 10.21 -6.17 -7.83
CA CYS A 167 10.65 -5.90 -6.47
C CYS A 167 10.29 -7.11 -5.59
N PHE A 168 11.30 -7.84 -5.15
CA PHE A 168 11.15 -8.93 -4.20
C PHE A 168 11.40 -8.45 -2.78
N LYS A 169 10.53 -8.87 -1.86
CA LYS A 169 10.76 -8.80 -0.42
C LYS A 169 11.29 -10.14 0.06
N VAL A 170 12.47 -10.10 0.65
CA VAL A 170 13.02 -11.25 1.39
C VAL A 170 12.89 -10.95 2.87
N GLU A 171 12.18 -11.82 3.59
CA GLU A 171 12.00 -11.71 5.03
C GLU A 171 12.71 -12.86 5.73
N PHE A 172 13.72 -12.55 6.53
CA PHE A 172 14.37 -13.48 7.44
C PHE A 172 13.69 -13.31 8.81
N SER A 173 13.00 -14.33 9.30
CA SER A 173 12.29 -14.24 10.57
C SER A 173 12.55 -15.41 11.49
N CYS A 174 12.66 -15.08 12.77
CA CYS A 174 12.70 -15.94 13.94
C CYS A 174 12.24 -15.06 15.11
N ASP A 175 12.98 -15.01 16.22
CA ASP A 175 12.79 -14.06 17.32
C ASP A 175 12.93 -12.59 16.85
N LEU A 176 13.78 -12.35 15.86
CA LEU A 176 13.94 -11.09 15.17
C LEU A 176 13.49 -11.20 13.71
N LYS A 177 13.02 -10.09 13.15
CA LYS A 177 12.65 -9.98 11.74
C LYS A 177 13.59 -9.01 11.02
N ARG A 178 14.23 -9.48 9.95
CA ARG A 178 14.99 -8.68 8.99
C ARG A 178 14.28 -8.73 7.64
N GLU A 179 14.06 -7.57 7.05
CA GLU A 179 13.42 -7.45 5.73
C GLU A 179 14.38 -6.77 4.76
N GLU A 180 14.52 -7.33 3.56
CA GLU A 180 15.36 -6.81 2.49
C GLU A 180 14.54 -6.68 1.20
N LEU A 181 14.80 -5.61 0.45
CA LEU A 181 14.17 -5.36 -0.83
C LEU A 181 15.19 -5.57 -1.95
N HIS A 182 14.86 -6.46 -2.89
CA HIS A 182 15.68 -6.73 -4.07
C HIS A 182 14.93 -6.29 -5.31
N PHE A 183 15.48 -5.28 -5.98
CA PHE A 183 14.95 -4.81 -7.25
C PHE A 183 15.74 -5.43 -8.40
N LEU A 184 15.11 -6.38 -9.09
CA LEU A 184 15.72 -7.11 -10.19
C LEU A 184 15.02 -6.76 -11.50
N GLY A 185 15.78 -6.75 -12.59
CA GLY A 185 15.25 -6.59 -13.94
C GLY A 185 15.82 -7.66 -14.86
N ILE A 186 14.98 -8.23 -15.73
CA ILE A 186 15.42 -9.16 -16.77
C ILE A 186 15.02 -8.65 -18.14
N SER A 187 15.97 -8.64 -19.07
CA SER A 187 15.65 -8.41 -20.48
C SER A 187 14.98 -9.64 -21.08
N MET A 188 13.79 -9.44 -21.65
CA MET A 188 13.07 -10.50 -22.34
C MET A 188 13.66 -10.85 -23.72
N SER A 189 14.56 -10.00 -24.25
CA SER A 189 15.25 -10.26 -25.52
C SER A 189 16.62 -10.92 -25.31
N SER A 190 17.42 -10.45 -24.35
CA SER A 190 18.79 -10.94 -24.13
C SER A 190 18.93 -11.92 -22.96
N ARG A 191 17.89 -12.07 -22.12
CA ARG A 191 17.90 -12.85 -20.87
C ARG A 191 18.90 -12.36 -19.82
N ALA A 192 19.48 -11.17 -20.01
CA ALA A 192 20.38 -10.57 -19.05
C ALA A 192 19.59 -10.10 -17.81
N ILE A 193 20.09 -10.47 -16.63
CA ILE A 193 19.55 -10.03 -15.34
C ILE A 193 20.40 -8.87 -14.83
N ILE A 194 19.74 -7.82 -14.36
CA ILE A 194 20.34 -6.62 -13.76
C ILE A 194 19.83 -6.49 -12.33
N GLU A 195 20.76 -6.35 -11.39
CA GLU A 195 20.46 -5.94 -10.02
C GLU A 195 20.31 -4.42 -9.93
N HIS A 196 19.59 -3.92 -8.93
CA HIS A 196 19.33 -2.50 -8.76
C HIS A 196 18.66 -1.86 -9.99
N PHE A 197 17.68 -2.56 -10.57
CA PHE A 197 16.97 -2.12 -11.77
C PHE A 197 16.42 -0.66 -11.73
N PRO A 198 15.99 -0.09 -10.58
CA PRO A 198 15.59 1.31 -10.50
C PRO A 198 16.65 2.30 -10.97
N ALA A 199 17.94 1.99 -10.81
CA ALA A 199 19.03 2.83 -11.32
C ALA A 199 19.02 2.91 -12.86
N VAL A 200 18.53 1.86 -13.54
CA VAL A 200 18.35 1.88 -15.00
C VAL A 200 17.18 2.78 -15.42
N LEU A 201 16.17 2.90 -14.56
CA LEU A 201 14.98 3.72 -14.81
C LEU A 201 15.21 5.20 -14.43
N GLU A 202 16.19 5.49 -13.59
CA GLU A 202 16.48 6.84 -13.12
C GLU A 202 16.79 7.81 -14.28
N GLY A 203 16.19 9.00 -14.25
CA GLY A 203 16.32 10.00 -15.30
C GLY A 203 15.55 9.70 -16.60
N ARG A 204 14.81 8.59 -16.70
CA ARG A 204 13.95 8.28 -17.84
C ARG A 204 12.51 8.69 -17.56
N GLU A 205 11.91 9.42 -18.49
CA GLU A 205 10.47 9.67 -18.46
C GLU A 205 9.72 8.43 -18.94
N LEU A 206 8.82 7.90 -18.12
CA LEU A 206 8.06 6.67 -18.39
C LEU A 206 6.57 6.98 -18.40
N HIS A 207 5.86 6.57 -19.45
CA HIS A 207 4.40 6.70 -19.53
C HIS A 207 3.75 5.40 -20.00
N PRO A 208 2.46 5.17 -19.67
CA PRO A 208 1.73 3.98 -20.08
C PRO A 208 1.35 3.96 -21.57
N ARG A 209 1.53 5.08 -22.27
CA ARG A 209 1.19 5.22 -23.69
C ARG A 209 2.42 4.96 -24.56
N LEU A 210 2.23 4.15 -25.61
CA LEU A 210 3.25 3.92 -26.63
C LEU A 210 3.60 5.25 -27.33
N PRO A 211 4.88 5.68 -27.33
CA PRO A 211 5.32 6.88 -28.04
C PRO A 211 5.24 6.71 -29.56
N GLU A 212 5.19 7.83 -30.27
CA GLU A 212 5.24 7.82 -31.74
C GLU A 212 6.60 7.31 -32.26
N ARG A 213 6.58 6.59 -33.40
CA ARG A 213 7.79 6.12 -34.12
C ARG A 213 8.69 5.18 -33.31
N VAL A 214 8.08 4.36 -32.47
CA VAL A 214 8.75 3.30 -31.71
C VAL A 214 8.26 1.93 -32.20
N HIS A 215 9.15 0.95 -32.24
CA HIS A 215 8.80 -0.46 -32.42
C HIS A 215 9.39 -1.29 -31.29
N VAL A 216 8.59 -2.23 -30.77
CA VAL A 216 9.01 -3.14 -29.71
C VAL A 216 9.68 -4.36 -30.34
N LYS A 217 10.89 -4.70 -29.90
CA LYS A 217 11.57 -5.93 -30.29
C LYS A 217 10.79 -7.13 -29.74
N PRO A 218 10.64 -8.22 -30.51
CA PRO A 218 9.95 -9.40 -30.01
C PRO A 218 10.70 -9.97 -28.81
N ALA A 219 9.97 -10.30 -27.74
CA ALA A 219 10.51 -11.06 -26.62
C ALA A 219 10.82 -12.50 -27.05
N VAL A 220 11.95 -12.99 -26.53
CA VAL A 220 12.35 -14.41 -26.63
C VAL A 220 11.77 -15.21 -25.47
N LEU A 221 11.53 -14.55 -24.33
CA LEU A 221 10.96 -15.12 -23.11
C LEU A 221 9.48 -14.77 -22.95
N THR A 222 8.70 -15.70 -22.39
CA THR A 222 7.38 -15.37 -21.84
C THR A 222 7.51 -14.70 -20.46
N LEU A 223 6.45 -14.03 -20.00
CA LEU A 223 6.45 -13.38 -18.67
C LEU A 223 6.66 -14.38 -17.52
N THR A 224 6.05 -15.56 -17.62
CA THR A 224 6.17 -16.63 -16.62
C THR A 224 7.59 -17.20 -16.56
N GLU A 225 8.22 -17.42 -17.72
CA GLU A 225 9.61 -17.87 -17.77
C GLU A 225 10.56 -16.80 -17.22
N ALA A 226 10.35 -15.53 -17.57
CA ALA A 226 11.16 -14.42 -17.06
C ALA A 226 11.04 -14.28 -15.53
N ALA A 227 9.83 -14.44 -14.98
CA ALA A 227 9.60 -14.42 -13.53
C ALA A 227 10.28 -15.60 -12.83
N ALA A 228 10.19 -16.81 -13.39
CA ALA A 228 10.85 -17.99 -12.84
C ALA A 228 12.39 -17.84 -12.84
N LEU A 229 12.97 -17.27 -13.90
CA LEU A 229 14.41 -16.99 -13.95
C LEU A 229 14.86 -16.00 -12.89
N LEU A 230 14.05 -14.98 -12.59
CA LEU A 230 14.34 -14.02 -11.52
C LEU A 230 14.21 -14.66 -10.13
N GLU A 231 13.23 -15.55 -9.95
CA GLU A 231 13.05 -16.32 -8.71
C GLU A 231 14.23 -17.26 -8.48
N ASP A 232 14.61 -18.06 -9.48
CA ASP A 232 15.76 -18.98 -9.43
C ASP A 232 17.06 -18.23 -9.12
N TYR A 233 17.28 -17.07 -9.78
CA TYR A 233 18.44 -16.22 -9.52
C TYR A 233 18.50 -15.76 -8.07
N LEU A 234 17.36 -15.37 -7.49
CA LEU A 234 17.29 -14.91 -6.11
C LEU A 234 17.45 -16.08 -5.12
N ILE A 235 16.85 -17.25 -5.39
CA ILE A 235 17.04 -18.46 -4.59
C ILE A 235 18.51 -18.86 -4.57
N GLU A 236 19.18 -18.84 -5.73
CA GLU A 236 20.62 -19.13 -5.83
C GLU A 236 21.42 -18.12 -5.00
N LYS A 237 21.10 -16.82 -5.09
CA LYS A 237 21.76 -15.77 -4.30
C LYS A 237 21.57 -15.98 -2.80
N LEU A 238 20.35 -16.30 -2.36
CA LEU A 238 20.03 -16.56 -0.95
C LEU A 238 20.75 -17.81 -0.45
N SER A 239 20.82 -18.88 -1.25
CA SER A 239 21.50 -20.13 -0.86
C SER A 239 22.98 -19.96 -0.49
N ARG A 240 23.63 -18.91 -1.00
CA ARG A 240 25.04 -18.59 -0.76
C ARG A 240 25.28 -17.74 0.50
N LEU A 241 24.22 -17.25 1.14
CA LEU A 241 24.33 -16.45 2.37
C LEU A 241 24.67 -17.31 3.58
N ASP A 242 25.26 -16.68 4.59
CA ASP A 242 25.46 -17.32 5.89
C ASP A 242 24.15 -17.36 6.69
N TYR A 243 23.79 -18.56 7.14
CA TYR A 243 22.61 -18.85 7.94
C TYR A 243 22.97 -19.15 9.41
N GLY A 244 24.11 -18.65 9.89
CA GLY A 244 24.51 -18.77 11.30
C GLY A 244 23.44 -18.28 12.28
N TRP A 245 22.67 -17.24 11.91
CA TRP A 245 21.52 -16.76 12.68
C TRP A 245 20.44 -17.84 12.88
N ALA A 246 20.16 -18.65 11.85
CA ALA A 246 19.16 -19.70 11.90
C ALA A 246 19.61 -20.86 12.80
N ALA A 247 20.91 -21.18 12.79
CA ALA A 247 21.49 -22.17 13.69
C ALA A 247 21.39 -21.70 15.16
N GLN A 248 21.71 -20.44 15.44
CA GLN A 248 21.56 -19.85 16.78
C GLN A 248 20.10 -19.82 17.24
N ALA A 249 19.16 -19.47 16.36
CA ALA A 249 17.73 -19.47 16.67
C ALA A 249 17.22 -20.88 17.03
N ARG A 250 17.66 -21.92 16.31
CA ARG A 250 17.33 -23.31 16.63
C ARG A 250 17.89 -23.77 17.97
N GLU A 251 19.10 -23.33 18.34
CA GLU A 251 19.68 -23.65 19.64
C GLU A 251 18.91 -22.94 20.78
N ARG A 252 18.52 -21.67 20.60
CA ARG A 252 17.64 -20.96 21.54
C ARG A 252 16.29 -21.66 21.68
N LEU A 253 15.65 -22.02 20.58
CA LEU A 253 14.40 -22.79 20.58
C LEU A 253 14.53 -24.07 21.41
N LYS A 254 15.63 -24.82 21.23
CA LYS A 254 15.89 -26.04 21.99
C LYS A 254 16.00 -25.78 23.49
N GLN A 255 16.66 -24.68 23.89
CA GLN A 255 16.78 -24.28 25.29
C GLN A 255 15.42 -23.90 25.88
N GLU A 256 14.63 -23.08 25.18
CA GLU A 256 13.28 -22.69 25.61
C GLU A 256 12.34 -23.90 25.72
N LEU A 257 12.39 -24.81 24.75
CA LEU A 257 11.63 -26.06 24.81
C LEU A 257 12.03 -26.92 26.01
N ALA A 258 13.32 -27.01 26.35
CA ALA A 258 13.77 -27.75 27.53
C ALA A 258 13.26 -27.13 28.85
N VAL A 259 13.15 -25.80 28.90
CA VAL A 259 12.57 -25.08 30.05
C VAL A 259 11.07 -25.39 30.19
N ILE A 260 10.33 -25.32 29.07
CA ILE A 260 8.90 -25.67 29.04
C ILE A 260 8.70 -27.13 29.44
N ASP A 261 9.47 -28.05 28.86
CA ASP A 261 9.39 -29.48 29.16
C ASP A 261 9.60 -29.73 30.67
N GLY A 262 10.62 -29.09 31.28
CA GLY A 262 10.89 -29.23 32.71
C GLY A 262 9.78 -28.64 33.61
N TYR A 263 9.13 -27.55 33.21
CA TYR A 263 8.01 -26.98 33.98
C TYR A 263 6.76 -27.85 33.94
N TYR A 264 6.43 -28.39 32.76
CA TYR A 264 5.23 -29.20 32.56
C TYR A 264 5.41 -30.68 32.94
N GLU A 265 6.63 -31.18 33.10
CA GLU A 265 6.92 -32.58 33.46
C GLU A 265 6.18 -33.03 34.73
N ASP A 266 6.17 -32.20 35.77
CA ASP A 266 5.49 -32.52 37.02
C ASP A 266 3.98 -32.24 36.97
N LEU A 267 3.56 -31.23 36.22
CA LEU A 267 2.15 -30.86 36.05
C LEU A 267 1.37 -31.91 35.24
N LEU A 268 2.04 -32.61 34.31
CA LEU A 268 1.43 -33.66 33.49
C LEU A 268 1.22 -34.99 34.25
N LYS A 269 1.77 -35.11 35.48
CA LYS A 269 1.58 -36.27 36.38
C LYS A 269 0.31 -36.16 37.24
N GLU A 270 -0.46 -35.09 37.10
CA GLU A 270 -1.74 -34.89 37.80
C GLU A 270 -2.70 -36.07 37.57
N GLU A 271 -3.36 -36.53 38.64
CA GLU A 271 -4.21 -37.74 38.62
C GLU A 271 -5.63 -37.49 38.07
N ASP A 272 -6.07 -36.23 38.07
CA ASP A 272 -7.37 -35.80 37.54
C ASP A 272 -7.31 -35.69 36.01
N GLU A 273 -7.99 -36.59 35.30
CA GLU A 273 -7.98 -36.67 33.84
C GLU A 273 -8.47 -35.39 33.14
N GLU A 274 -9.45 -34.66 33.73
CA GLU A 274 -9.94 -33.41 33.14
C GLU A 274 -8.89 -32.31 33.23
N LYS A 275 -8.21 -32.19 34.38
CA LYS A 275 -7.13 -31.20 34.58
C LYS A 275 -5.90 -31.55 33.76
N LYS A 276 -5.54 -32.83 33.68
CA LYS A 276 -4.43 -33.32 32.87
C LYS A 276 -4.62 -33.00 31.39
N ALA A 277 -5.84 -33.19 30.87
CA ALA A 277 -6.17 -32.83 29.49
C ALA A 277 -5.99 -31.32 29.23
N LEU A 278 -6.47 -30.47 30.14
CA LEU A 278 -6.29 -29.02 30.06
C LEU A 278 -4.81 -28.60 30.11
N ILE A 279 -4.02 -29.22 31.00
CA ILE A 279 -2.57 -28.97 31.12
C ILE A 279 -1.84 -29.41 29.84
N ALA A 280 -2.20 -30.55 29.26
CA ALA A 280 -1.61 -31.04 28.02
C ALA A 280 -1.92 -30.11 26.83
N GLU A 281 -3.15 -29.60 26.74
CA GLU A 281 -3.51 -28.61 25.73
C GLU A 281 -2.72 -27.31 25.89
N GLN A 282 -2.56 -26.82 27.13
CA GLN A 282 -1.74 -25.64 27.40
C GLN A 282 -0.27 -25.87 27.04
N TYR A 283 0.28 -27.04 27.35
CA TYR A 283 1.64 -27.43 27.00
C TYR A 283 1.86 -27.41 25.48
N GLU A 284 0.98 -28.05 24.70
CA GLU A 284 1.07 -28.07 23.24
C GLU A 284 0.90 -26.68 22.62
N ASN A 285 -0.01 -25.86 23.17
CA ASN A 285 -0.18 -24.47 22.74
C ASN A 285 1.09 -23.64 23.00
N ARG A 286 1.74 -23.79 24.16
CA ARG A 286 3.00 -23.11 24.46
C ARG A 286 4.16 -23.58 23.60
N LYS A 287 4.22 -24.89 23.32
CA LYS A 287 5.23 -25.49 22.46
C LYS A 287 5.12 -24.99 21.03
N SER A 288 3.91 -24.97 20.48
CA SER A 288 3.64 -24.45 19.15
C SER A 288 3.86 -22.93 19.06
N GLU A 289 3.54 -22.16 20.10
CA GLU A 289 3.87 -20.73 20.21
C GLU A 289 5.39 -20.50 20.13
N MET A 290 6.20 -21.25 20.90
CA MET A 290 7.66 -21.13 20.85
C MET A 290 8.23 -21.56 19.50
N GLN A 291 7.74 -22.65 18.92
CA GLN A 291 8.15 -23.06 17.58
C GLN A 291 7.85 -21.94 16.57
N TRP A 292 6.63 -21.41 16.56
CA TRP A 292 6.25 -20.33 15.65
C TRP A 292 7.12 -19.07 15.80
N GLN A 293 7.53 -18.76 17.03
CA GLN A 293 8.37 -17.59 17.32
C GLN A 293 9.84 -17.80 16.94
N TYR A 294 10.47 -18.92 17.30
CA TYR A 294 11.90 -19.10 17.13
C TYR A 294 12.30 -19.92 15.89
N GLU A 295 11.36 -20.61 15.24
CA GLU A 295 11.66 -21.37 14.03
C GLU A 295 12.13 -20.43 12.91
N PRO A 296 13.38 -20.60 12.44
CA PRO A 296 13.93 -19.72 11.42
C PRO A 296 13.26 -20.00 10.08
N LYS A 297 12.67 -18.96 9.50
CA LYS A 297 11.98 -19.01 8.22
C LYS A 297 12.46 -17.88 7.32
N VAL A 298 12.64 -18.21 6.04
CA VAL A 298 12.95 -17.24 4.99
C VAL A 298 11.76 -17.23 4.04
N SER A 299 11.10 -16.09 3.96
CA SER A 299 9.94 -15.89 3.09
C SER A 299 10.34 -14.99 1.92
N LEU A 300 10.02 -15.44 0.72
CA LEU A 300 10.17 -14.66 -0.51
C LEU A 300 8.79 -14.24 -1.02
N SER A 301 8.62 -12.96 -1.32
CA SER A 301 7.38 -12.45 -1.94
C SER A 301 7.66 -11.39 -2.98
N ALA A 302 6.94 -11.39 -4.10
CA ALA A 302 6.98 -10.31 -5.08
C ALA A 302 6.00 -9.21 -4.63
N ILE A 303 6.50 -7.99 -4.41
CA ILE A 303 5.68 -6.84 -3.99
C ILE A 303 5.09 -6.14 -5.21
N THR A 304 5.95 -5.75 -6.13
CA THR A 304 5.59 -5.00 -7.34
C THR A 304 6.30 -5.58 -8.54
N SER A 305 5.63 -5.53 -9.68
CA SER A 305 6.18 -5.95 -10.96
C SER A 305 5.86 -4.91 -12.03
N GLY A 306 6.69 -4.83 -13.05
CA GLY A 306 6.50 -3.88 -14.13
C GLY A 306 7.10 -4.38 -15.42
N LEU A 307 6.39 -4.16 -16.52
CA LEU A 307 6.90 -4.38 -17.86
C LEU A 307 7.29 -3.03 -18.47
N PHE A 308 8.60 -2.84 -18.63
CA PHE A 308 9.21 -1.61 -19.09
C PHE A 308 9.73 -1.78 -20.52
N HIS A 309 9.41 -0.82 -21.38
CA HIS A 309 9.90 -0.78 -22.76
C HIS A 309 10.90 0.35 -22.86
N LEU A 310 12.18 0.00 -22.97
CA LEU A 310 13.30 0.93 -22.91
C LEU A 310 14.00 1.02 -24.27
N CYS A 311 14.56 2.18 -24.60
CA CYS A 311 15.36 2.32 -25.83
C CYS A 311 16.62 1.44 -25.77
N SER A 312 16.86 0.70 -26.85
CA SER A 312 18.01 -0.21 -26.97
C SER A 312 19.22 0.51 -27.63
N PRO A 313 20.47 0.30 -27.19
CA PRO A 313 20.88 -0.55 -26.06
C PRO A 313 20.63 0.12 -24.71
N VAL A 314 20.22 -0.68 -23.73
CA VAL A 314 20.15 -0.25 -22.33
C VAL A 314 21.52 -0.47 -21.70
N SER A 315 22.38 0.54 -21.71
CA SER A 315 23.59 0.53 -20.90
C SER A 315 23.23 0.91 -19.46
N ALA A 316 23.56 0.06 -18.49
CA ALA A 316 23.61 0.49 -17.10
C ALA A 316 24.64 1.63 -17.00
N SER A 317 24.27 2.77 -16.42
CA SER A 317 25.26 3.76 -16.01
C SER A 317 26.10 3.11 -14.92
N SER A 318 27.39 2.94 -15.20
CA SER A 318 28.41 2.47 -14.27
C SER A 318 28.49 3.31 -13.00
#